data_AF-A0A5K0Z6W4-F1
#
_entry.id   AF-A0A5K0Z6W4-F1
#
_cell.length_a   1.000
_cell.length_b   1.000
_cell.length_c   1.000
_cell.angle_alpha   90.00
_cell.angle_beta   90.00
_cell.angle_gamma   90.00
#
_symmetry.space_group_name_H-M   'P 1'
#
loop_
_entity.id
_entity.type
_entity.pdbx_description
1 polymer ?
#
loop_
_entity_poly.entity_id
_entity_poly.type
_entity_poly.pdbx_seq_one_letter_code
_entity_poly.pdbx_strand_id
1 'polypeptide(L)'
;MPVNAERHAYRLVANLKQTGALRDYIWAYQKIMLDVPMMPEKDKLNWFIIGLQSWAQANMERSNPESLEQAYVAAERLADTQHRSYIDTFKSTKESDHDGKRDERRDNRSESSPHKATDRKPLFRKDNNGPPRKVTCWVCGGRHYTRVCPKWVRPTE
;
A
#
# COMPACT_ATOMS: atom_id res chain seq x y z
N MET A 1 -14.13 -9.99 -42.59
CA MET A 1 -13.05 -10.08 -41.58
C MET A 1 -13.13 -11.42 -40.89
N PRO A 2 -12.02 -12.14 -40.63
CA PRO A 2 -12.09 -13.40 -39.92
C PRO A 2 -12.34 -13.15 -38.42
N VAL A 3 -13.53 -13.51 -37.95
CA VAL A 3 -14.01 -13.47 -36.55
C VAL A 3 -12.98 -14.00 -35.53
N ASN A 4 -12.05 -14.83 -35.99
CA ASN A 4 -10.99 -15.42 -35.17
C ASN A 4 -9.93 -14.38 -34.68
N ALA A 5 -9.64 -13.33 -35.47
CA ALA A 5 -8.62 -12.35 -35.12
C ALA A 5 -9.06 -11.45 -33.94
N GLU A 6 -10.30 -10.98 -33.98
CA GLU A 6 -10.89 -10.18 -32.89
C GLU A 6 -10.95 -11.00 -31.59
N ARG A 7 -11.41 -12.25 -31.65
CA ARG A 7 -11.49 -13.12 -30.48
C ARG A 7 -10.12 -13.39 -29.86
N HIS A 8 -9.08 -13.52 -30.68
CA HIS A 8 -7.71 -13.67 -30.20
C HIS A 8 -7.20 -12.41 -29.50
N ALA A 9 -7.46 -11.24 -30.09
CA ALA A 9 -7.16 -9.94 -29.53
C ALA A 9 -7.77 -9.73 -28.13
N TYR A 10 -9.08 -9.96 -27.97
CA TYR A 10 -9.74 -9.84 -26.66
C TYR A 10 -9.17 -10.82 -25.63
N ARG A 11 -8.78 -12.04 -26.04
CA ARG A 11 -8.15 -13.01 -25.14
C ARG A 11 -6.77 -12.56 -24.66
N LEU A 12 -5.96 -11.95 -25.53
CA LEU A 12 -4.64 -11.43 -25.15
C LEU A 12 -4.77 -10.36 -24.07
N VAL A 13 -5.70 -9.41 -24.28
CA VAL A 13 -5.92 -8.31 -23.35
C VAL A 13 -6.54 -8.80 -22.04
N ALA A 14 -7.51 -9.71 -22.08
CA ALA A 14 -8.15 -10.27 -20.89
C ALA A 14 -7.19 -11.09 -20.00
N ASN A 15 -6.15 -11.67 -20.60
CA ASN A 15 -5.10 -12.39 -19.87
C ASN A 15 -4.02 -11.46 -19.30
N LEU A 16 -3.96 -10.20 -19.75
CA LEU A 16 -3.00 -9.25 -19.21
C LEU A 16 -3.46 -8.79 -17.83
N LYS A 17 -2.61 -9.06 -16.83
CA LYS A 17 -2.82 -8.62 -15.46
C LYS A 17 -1.55 -7.97 -14.94
N GLN A 18 -1.71 -6.94 -14.12
CA GLN A 18 -0.61 -6.33 -13.40
C GLN A 18 -0.12 -7.29 -12.29
N THR A 19 0.93 -8.06 -12.59
CA THR A 19 1.57 -8.98 -11.63
C THR A 19 2.75 -8.35 -10.89
N GLY A 20 3.31 -7.27 -11.42
CA GLY A 20 4.51 -6.61 -10.89
C GLY A 20 4.42 -5.09 -10.93
N ALA A 21 5.52 -4.44 -11.35
CA ALA A 21 5.59 -2.99 -11.44
C ALA A 21 4.53 -2.45 -12.40
N LEU A 22 3.92 -1.32 -12.03
CA LEU A 22 2.88 -0.69 -12.84
C LEU A 22 3.42 -0.29 -14.23
N ARG A 23 4.68 0.15 -14.32
CA ARG A 23 5.34 0.49 -15.58
C ARG A 23 5.45 -0.68 -16.55
N ASP A 24 5.80 -1.87 -16.05
CA ASP A 24 5.91 -3.08 -16.87
C ASP A 24 4.54 -3.46 -17.47
N TYR A 25 3.48 -3.28 -16.68
CA TYR A 25 2.11 -3.48 -17.15
C TYR A 25 1.73 -2.48 -18.24
N ILE A 26 2.02 -1.18 -18.05
CA ILE A 26 1.74 -0.15 -19.06
C ILE A 26 2.46 -0.50 -20.38
N TRP A 27 3.74 -0.85 -20.32
CA TRP A 27 4.51 -1.24 -21.49
C TRP A 27 3.90 -2.47 -22.19
N ALA A 28 3.60 -3.53 -21.42
CA ALA A 28 3.01 -4.74 -21.97
C ALA A 28 1.65 -4.45 -22.62
N TYR A 29 0.84 -3.60 -22.02
CA TYR A 29 -0.45 -3.18 -22.57
C TYR A 29 -0.28 -2.41 -23.88
N GLN A 30 0.59 -1.40 -23.92
CA GLN A 30 0.90 -0.65 -25.14
C GLN A 30 1.35 -1.56 -26.28
N LYS A 31 2.20 -2.54 -25.99
CA LYS A 31 2.65 -3.53 -26.98
C LYS A 31 1.49 -4.33 -27.57
N ILE A 32 0.58 -4.83 -26.72
CA ILE A 32 -0.59 -5.59 -27.19
C ILE A 32 -1.54 -4.70 -28.01
N MET A 33 -1.69 -3.42 -27.63
CA MET A 33 -2.56 -2.49 -28.37
C MET A 33 -2.07 -2.22 -29.80
N LEU A 34 -0.76 -2.32 -30.07
CA LEU A 34 -0.21 -2.21 -31.42
C LEU A 34 -0.60 -3.42 -32.29
N ASP A 35 -0.63 -4.62 -31.69
CA ASP A 35 -1.04 -5.85 -32.36
C ASP A 35 -2.58 -5.96 -32.54
N VAL A 36 -3.34 -5.11 -31.84
CA VAL A 36 -4.81 -5.13 -31.80
C VAL A 36 -5.40 -3.75 -32.18
N PRO A 37 -5.27 -3.32 -33.44
CA PRO A 37 -5.79 -2.03 -33.88
C PRO A 37 -7.34 -1.99 -33.90
N MET A 38 -8.00 -3.14 -34.02
CA MET A 38 -9.46 -3.23 -34.20
C MET A 38 -10.29 -2.97 -32.92
N MET A 39 -9.67 -2.94 -31.73
CA MET A 39 -10.40 -2.71 -30.49
C MET A 39 -10.77 -1.22 -30.35
N PRO A 40 -12.04 -0.89 -30.04
CA PRO A 40 -12.45 0.50 -29.85
C PRO A 40 -11.79 1.10 -28.61
N GLU A 41 -11.49 2.39 -28.66
CA GLU A 41 -10.72 3.08 -27.60
C GLU A 41 -11.37 2.99 -26.22
N LYS A 42 -12.71 3.02 -26.16
CA LYS A 42 -13.48 2.83 -24.92
C LYS A 42 -13.26 1.44 -24.30
N ASP A 43 -13.22 0.40 -25.14
CA ASP A 43 -12.93 -0.96 -24.67
C ASP A 43 -11.47 -1.05 -24.22
N LYS A 44 -10.54 -0.44 -24.97
CA LYS A 44 -9.12 -0.39 -24.59
C LYS A 44 -8.95 0.25 -23.21
N LEU A 45 -9.68 1.32 -22.90
CA LEU A 45 -9.63 1.92 -21.59
C LEU A 45 -10.19 0.98 -20.51
N ASN A 46 -11.38 0.41 -20.73
CA ASN A 46 -12.04 -0.46 -19.76
C ASN A 46 -11.18 -1.70 -19.44
N TRP A 47 -10.62 -2.34 -20.47
CA TRP A 47 -9.73 -3.48 -20.30
C TRP A 47 -8.43 -3.11 -19.59
N PHE A 48 -7.87 -1.93 -19.88
CA PHE A 48 -6.70 -1.43 -19.16
C PHE A 48 -6.98 -1.34 -17.66
N ILE A 49 -8.12 -0.77 -17.26
CA ILE A 49 -8.53 -0.64 -15.86
C ILE A 49 -8.76 -2.02 -15.23
N ILE A 50 -9.47 -2.93 -15.89
CA ILE A 50 -9.75 -4.28 -15.37
C ILE A 50 -8.47 -5.09 -15.11
N GLY A 51 -7.44 -4.92 -15.94
CA GLY A 51 -6.16 -5.63 -15.79
C GLY A 51 -5.23 -5.06 -14.70
N LEU A 52 -5.52 -3.86 -14.17
CA LEU A 52 -4.73 -3.25 -13.08
C LEU A 52 -4.94 -3.96 -11.72
N GLN A 53 -3.99 -3.78 -10.80
CA GLN A 53 -4.19 -4.19 -9.41
C GLN A 53 -5.25 -3.33 -8.71
N SER A 54 -5.90 -3.87 -7.68
CA SER A 54 -7.01 -3.22 -6.98
C SER A 54 -6.70 -1.81 -6.47
N TRP A 55 -5.48 -1.55 -6.01
CA TRP A 55 -5.07 -0.21 -5.55
C TRP A 55 -4.94 0.78 -6.72
N ALA A 56 -4.48 0.31 -7.89
CA ALA A 56 -4.35 1.13 -9.09
C ALA A 56 -5.72 1.37 -9.74
N GLN A 57 -6.59 0.36 -9.74
CA GLN A 57 -8.01 0.50 -10.12
C GLN A 57 -8.71 1.59 -9.31
N ALA A 58 -8.59 1.56 -7.98
CA ALA A 58 -9.18 2.59 -7.12
C ALA A 58 -8.65 4.00 -7.42
N ASN A 59 -7.40 4.13 -7.88
CA ASN A 59 -6.86 5.42 -8.32
C ASN A 59 -7.41 5.84 -9.69
N MET A 60 -7.61 4.89 -10.62
CA MET A 60 -8.20 5.17 -11.92
C MET A 60 -9.67 5.57 -11.80
N GLU A 61 -10.43 4.92 -10.93
CA GLU A 61 -11.82 5.31 -10.65
C GLU A 61 -11.93 6.75 -10.15
N ARG A 62 -10.98 7.20 -9.32
CA ARG A 62 -10.92 8.60 -8.85
C ARG A 62 -10.48 9.57 -9.94
N SER A 63 -9.59 9.14 -10.82
CA SER A 63 -9.06 9.98 -11.89
C SER A 63 -10.01 10.10 -13.07
N ASN A 64 -10.97 9.17 -13.20
CA ASN A 64 -11.97 9.06 -14.26
C ASN A 64 -11.42 9.42 -15.65
N PRO A 65 -10.42 8.68 -16.16
CA PRO A 65 -9.85 8.96 -17.48
C PRO A 65 -10.93 8.80 -18.56
N GLU A 66 -11.02 9.77 -19.45
CA GLU A 66 -11.94 9.72 -20.61
C GLU A 66 -11.28 9.09 -21.84
N SER A 67 -9.95 9.04 -21.86
CA SER A 67 -9.15 8.44 -22.94
C SER A 67 -8.06 7.50 -22.42
N LEU A 68 -7.56 6.64 -23.30
CA LEU A 68 -6.49 5.71 -22.97
C LEU A 68 -5.19 6.44 -22.61
N GLU A 69 -4.87 7.53 -23.31
CA GLU A 69 -3.71 8.37 -23.03
C GLU A 69 -3.79 9.00 -21.64
N GLN A 70 -4.96 9.48 -21.23
CA GLN A 70 -5.16 10.01 -19.87
C GLN A 70 -4.92 8.92 -18.82
N ALA A 71 -5.37 7.68 -19.09
CA ALA A 71 -5.13 6.56 -18.21
C ALA A 71 -3.63 6.22 -18.09
N TYR A 72 -2.87 6.28 -19.19
CA TYR A 72 -1.42 6.09 -19.15
C TYR A 72 -0.72 7.18 -18.33
N VAL A 73 -1.04 8.45 -18.56
CA VAL A 73 -0.45 9.57 -17.80
C VAL A 73 -0.77 9.44 -16.31
N ALA A 74 -2.01 9.09 -15.97
CA ALA A 74 -2.40 8.85 -14.58
C ALA A 74 -1.64 7.66 -13.98
N ALA A 75 -1.44 6.59 -14.75
CA ALA A 75 -0.76 5.38 -14.29
C ALA A 75 0.74 5.62 -14.08
N GLU A 76 1.38 6.39 -14.96
CA GLU A 76 2.78 6.80 -14.82
C GLU A 76 3.00 7.66 -13.58
N ARG A 77 2.16 8.69 -13.39
CA ARG A 77 2.21 9.53 -12.17
C ARG A 77 2.07 8.71 -10.89
N LEU A 78 1.22 7.69 -10.94
CA LEU A 78 0.99 6.79 -9.84
C LEU A 78 2.22 5.90 -9.58
N ALA A 79 2.86 5.37 -10.62
CA ALA A 79 4.10 4.61 -10.53
C ALA A 79 5.25 5.47 -9.98
N ASP A 80 5.34 6.73 -10.39
CA ASP A 80 6.36 7.68 -9.92
C ASP A 80 6.20 8.00 -8.43
N THR A 81 4.96 8.15 -7.98
CA THR A 81 4.64 8.39 -6.57
C THR A 81 5.05 7.19 -5.71
N GLN A 82 4.83 5.96 -6.18
CA GLN A 82 5.30 4.75 -5.50
C GLN A 82 6.82 4.66 -5.44
N HIS A 83 7.50 4.99 -6.53
CA HIS A 83 8.96 4.99 -6.55
C HIS A 83 9.53 6.06 -5.61
N ARG A 84 8.94 7.27 -5.59
CA ARG A 84 9.38 8.37 -4.73
C ARG A 84 9.15 8.07 -3.24
N SER A 85 8.01 7.49 -2.88
CA SER A 85 7.73 7.11 -1.48
C SER A 85 8.68 6.00 -0.99
N TYR A 86 9.01 5.05 -1.86
CA TYR A 86 10.03 4.04 -1.57
C TYR A 86 11.39 4.69 -1.30
N ILE A 87 11.90 5.53 -2.21
CA ILE A 87 13.21 6.18 -2.04
C ILE A 87 13.24 7.10 -0.80
N ASP A 88 12.17 7.83 -0.51
CA ASP A 88 12.08 8.73 0.65
C ASP A 88 12.13 7.96 1.99
N THR A 89 11.42 6.82 2.06
CA THR A 89 11.46 5.93 3.24
C THR A 89 12.86 5.31 3.42
N PHE A 90 13.54 4.96 2.33
CA PHE A 90 14.89 4.40 2.39
C PHE A 90 15.96 5.45 2.74
N LYS A 91 15.80 6.71 2.30
CA LYS A 91 16.72 7.81 2.64
C LYS A 91 16.56 8.27 4.09
N SER A 92 15.33 8.40 4.58
CA SER A 92 15.07 8.77 5.97
C SER A 92 15.58 7.75 7.01
N THR A 93 15.86 6.51 6.60
CA THR A 93 16.45 5.48 7.48
C THR A 93 17.99 5.56 7.55
N LYS A 94 18.64 6.29 6.62
CA LYS A 94 20.12 6.40 6.55
C LYS A 94 20.70 7.64 7.25
N GLU A 95 19.87 8.62 7.60
CA GLU A 95 20.30 9.90 8.20
C GLU A 95 20.04 9.98 9.72
N SER A 96 19.84 8.84 10.39
CA SER A 96 19.62 8.83 11.83
C SER A 96 20.56 7.89 12.57
N ASP A 97 21.87 7.94 12.31
CA ASP A 97 22.87 7.36 13.20
C ASP A 97 24.25 8.05 13.04
N HIS A 98 24.56 8.90 14.03
CA HIS A 98 25.89 9.35 14.53
C HIS A 98 26.87 10.14 13.62
N ASP A 99 27.04 11.44 13.91
CA ASP A 99 28.38 11.98 14.29
C ASP A 99 28.21 13.19 15.22
N GLY A 100 29.10 13.33 16.21
CA GLY A 100 28.95 14.24 17.34
C GLY A 100 30.11 15.23 17.49
N LYS A 101 29.87 16.24 18.36
CA LYS A 101 30.80 17.29 18.85
C LYS A 101 31.22 18.35 17.81
N ARG A 102 31.49 19.61 18.13
CA ARG A 102 31.41 20.50 19.32
C ARG A 102 32.09 21.81 18.86
N ASP A 103 31.50 22.97 19.13
CA ASP A 103 32.16 24.19 19.69
C ASP A 103 31.21 25.39 19.51
N GLU A 104 30.65 25.94 20.58
CA GLU A 104 31.21 26.91 21.54
C GLU A 104 30.55 28.27 21.32
N ARG A 105 29.65 28.64 22.22
CA ARG A 105 29.46 30.03 22.70
C ARG A 105 28.76 29.99 24.06
N ARG A 106 29.54 30.36 25.08
CA ARG A 106 29.19 30.66 26.48
C ARG A 106 28.05 31.70 26.51
N ASP A 107 27.18 31.80 27.52
CA ASP A 107 27.50 32.23 28.89
C ASP A 107 26.25 32.23 29.81
N ASN A 108 26.49 32.20 31.14
CA ASN A 108 25.62 32.47 32.31
C ASN A 108 24.41 31.56 32.60
N ARG A 109 24.40 30.72 33.66
CA ARG A 109 24.42 30.91 35.13
C ARG A 109 23.03 31.15 35.75
N SER A 110 22.63 30.17 36.57
CA SER A 110 21.67 30.16 37.69
C SER A 110 20.21 30.54 37.45
N GLU A 111 19.28 29.60 37.63
CA GLU A 111 18.33 29.59 38.76
C GLU A 111 17.39 28.37 38.69
N SER A 112 16.91 28.00 39.87
CA SER A 112 16.26 26.73 40.20
C SER A 112 14.78 26.69 39.83
N SER A 113 14.33 25.49 39.40
CA SER A 113 12.92 25.02 39.29
C SER A 113 12.07 25.61 38.16
N PRO A 114 11.21 24.80 37.51
CA PRO A 114 9.80 24.85 37.89
C PRO A 114 9.01 23.53 37.80
N HIS A 115 7.89 23.55 38.52
CA HIS A 115 6.79 22.59 38.49
C HIS A 115 6.05 22.52 37.12
N LYS A 116 5.45 21.33 36.89
CA LYS A 116 4.21 21.01 36.13
C LYS A 116 4.21 20.92 34.59
N ALA A 117 4.09 19.66 34.16
CA ALA A 117 3.07 19.06 33.27
C ALA A 117 2.50 19.87 32.07
N THR A 118 2.62 19.32 30.85
CA THR A 118 1.48 18.92 29.99
C THR A 118 1.95 18.28 28.66
N ASP A 119 1.41 17.10 28.39
CA ASP A 119 0.82 16.61 27.11
C ASP A 119 1.56 16.68 25.73
N ARG A 120 1.73 15.45 25.15
CA ARG A 120 1.70 15.02 23.72
C ARG A 120 2.96 15.20 22.85
N LYS A 121 3.43 14.25 22.02
CA LYS A 121 3.20 12.83 21.65
C LYS A 121 4.30 12.49 20.62
N PRO A 122 4.94 11.31 20.62
CA PRO A 122 5.58 10.76 19.41
C PRO A 122 4.68 9.66 18.81
N LEU A 123 4.30 9.84 17.55
CA LEU A 123 3.44 8.92 16.82
C LEU A 123 4.27 7.71 16.33
N PHE A 124 3.82 6.53 16.77
CA PHE A 124 4.11 5.18 16.27
C PHE A 124 5.46 4.52 16.65
N ARG A 125 5.64 4.25 17.95
CA ARG A 125 6.22 2.96 18.37
C ARG A 125 5.09 1.94 18.52
N LYS A 126 5.26 0.76 17.93
CA LYS A 126 4.36 -0.38 18.13
C LYS A 126 4.68 -0.99 19.49
N ASP A 127 4.16 -0.36 20.53
CA ASP A 127 4.33 -0.79 21.91
C ASP A 127 3.52 -2.06 22.16
N ASN A 128 4.19 -3.21 22.16
CA ASN A 128 3.66 -4.47 22.71
C ASN A 128 3.66 -4.49 24.24
N ASN A 129 3.56 -3.33 24.91
CA ASN A 129 3.74 -3.18 26.36
C ASN A 129 2.48 -2.64 27.06
N GLY A 130 1.30 -3.15 26.67
CA GLY A 130 0.10 -3.02 27.49
C GLY A 130 0.11 -4.07 28.61
N PRO A 131 -0.56 -3.85 29.75
CA PRO A 131 -0.70 -4.89 30.77
C PRO A 131 -1.27 -6.15 30.09
N PRO A 132 -0.79 -7.36 30.42
CA PRO A 132 -1.20 -8.56 29.72
C PRO A 132 -2.72 -8.62 29.73
N ARG A 133 -3.34 -8.56 28.55
CA ARG A 133 -4.79 -8.75 28.43
C ARG A 133 -5.06 -10.06 29.12
N LYS A 134 -5.73 -10.03 30.28
CA LYS A 134 -6.02 -11.25 31.05
C LYS A 134 -6.85 -12.12 30.12
N VAL A 135 -6.22 -13.13 29.54
CA VAL A 135 -6.89 -14.10 28.69
C VAL A 135 -7.77 -14.91 29.62
N THR A 136 -9.05 -14.57 29.67
CA THR A 136 -10.04 -15.31 30.43
C THR A 136 -10.79 -16.24 29.47
N CYS A 137 -10.86 -17.51 29.83
CA CYS A 137 -11.65 -18.49 29.13
C CYS A 137 -13.12 -18.12 29.29
N TRP A 138 -13.84 -17.91 28.17
CA TRP A 138 -15.27 -17.60 28.21
C TRP A 138 -16.13 -18.76 28.73
N VAL A 139 -15.59 -19.99 28.76
CA VAL A 139 -16.33 -21.20 29.18
C VAL A 139 -16.25 -21.40 30.69
N CYS A 140 -15.13 -21.06 31.34
CA CYS A 140 -14.93 -21.34 32.77
C CYS A 140 -14.36 -20.17 33.59
N GLY A 141 -14.13 -19.01 32.99
CA GLY A 141 -13.54 -17.83 33.64
C GLY A 141 -12.06 -17.97 34.03
N GLY A 142 -11.40 -19.08 33.68
CA GLY A 142 -9.99 -19.34 34.02
C GLY A 142 -9.00 -18.52 33.20
N ARG A 143 -7.77 -18.34 33.70
CA ARG A 143 -6.69 -17.60 33.01
C ARG A 143 -6.03 -18.41 31.89
N HIS A 144 -6.80 -18.83 30.89
CA HIS A 144 -6.34 -19.54 29.70
C HIS A 144 -7.25 -19.27 28.50
N TYR A 145 -6.76 -19.49 27.28
CA TYR A 145 -7.58 -19.39 26.07
C TYR A 145 -8.62 -20.51 26.01
N THR A 146 -9.82 -20.22 25.50
CA THR A 146 -10.93 -21.18 25.38
C THR A 146 -10.55 -22.51 24.72
N ARG A 147 -9.60 -22.46 23.77
CA ARG A 147 -9.10 -23.66 23.05
C ARG A 147 -8.32 -24.64 23.93
N VAL A 148 -7.80 -24.17 25.07
CA VAL A 148 -6.98 -24.95 26.02
C VAL A 148 -7.78 -25.27 27.29
N CYS A 149 -9.08 -24.96 27.30
CA CYS A 149 -9.90 -25.18 28.48
C CYS A 149 -10.27 -26.66 28.63
N PRO A 150 -9.99 -27.30 29.78
CA PRO A 150 -10.32 -28.70 30.03
C PRO A 150 -11.84 -28.96 30.11
N LYS A 151 -12.66 -27.91 30.19
CA LYS A 151 -14.13 -27.98 30.15
C LYS A 151 -14.73 -27.63 28.79
N TRP A 152 -13.92 -27.38 27.77
CA TRP A 152 -14.44 -27.03 26.46
C TRP A 152 -14.91 -28.28 25.71
N VAL A 153 -16.23 -28.43 25.62
CA VAL A 153 -16.88 -29.39 24.72
C VAL A 153 -17.22 -28.64 23.44
N ARG A 154 -16.78 -29.14 22.28
CA ARG A 154 -17.15 -28.58 20.98
C ARG A 154 -18.66 -28.64 20.82
N PRO A 155 -19.35 -27.55 20.44
CA PRO A 155 -20.73 -27.65 19.99
C PRO A 155 -20.73 -28.47 18.70
N THR A 156 -21.35 -29.65 18.71
CA THR A 156 -21.79 -30.31 17.49
C THR A 156 -22.95 -29.50 16.92
N GLU A 157 -22.89 -29.24 15.61
CA GLU A 157 -23.96 -28.60 14.80
C GLU A 157 -25.35 -29.16 15.08
#